data_AF-A0A6V7JEM5-F1
#
_entry.id   AF-A0A6V7JEM5-F1
#
_cell.length_a   1.000
_cell.length_b   1.000
_cell.length_c   1.000
_cell.angle_alpha   90.00
_cell.angle_beta   90.00
_cell.angle_gamma   90.00
#
_symmetry.space_group_name_H-M   'P 1'
#
loop_
_entity.id
_entity.type
_entity.pdbx_description
1 polymer ?
#
loop_
_entity_poly.entity_id
_entity_poly.type
_entity_poly.pdbx_seq_one_letter_code
_entity_poly.pdbx_strand_id
1 'polypeptide(L)'
;MGLWYPDEESGWRTNLYRIYNGLTLWTLCTFALTQFLFLPTCINDTEELTNASFMLLTMAAVAGKMWNMTIYRKEIRRMVKLLDVEPFQVLDVNESRIKMKFHRSI
;
A
#
# COMPACT_ATOMS: atom_id res chain seq x y z
N MET A 1 2.30 9.47 1.48
CA MET A 1 2.26 8.04 1.12
C MET A 1 2.10 7.95 -0.38
N GLY A 2 3.22 7.79 -1.08
CA GLY A 2 3.28 7.76 -2.54
C GLY A 2 2.64 6.47 -3.06
N LEU A 3 1.49 6.62 -3.71
CA LEU A 3 0.58 5.56 -4.09
C LEU A 3 0.92 4.90 -5.44
N TRP A 4 1.91 5.43 -6.17
CA TRP A 4 2.20 5.02 -7.53
C TRP A 4 3.72 4.91 -7.70
N TYR A 5 4.21 3.69 -7.93
CA TYR A 5 5.60 3.47 -8.30
C TYR A 5 5.66 3.42 -9.83
N PRO A 6 6.34 4.36 -10.50
CA PRO A 6 6.61 4.25 -11.93
C PRO A 6 7.47 3.00 -12.14
N ASP A 7 7.20 2.29 -13.22
CA ASP A 7 7.90 1.05 -13.58
C ASP A 7 9.36 1.41 -13.88
N GLU A 8 10.22 1.39 -12.87
CA GLU A 8 11.64 1.70 -13.06
C GLU A 8 12.42 0.44 -13.45
N GLU A 9 13.14 0.53 -14.57
CA GLU A 9 13.94 -0.52 -15.20
C GLU A 9 15.05 -1.13 -14.31
N SER A 10 15.36 -0.56 -13.15
CA SER A 10 16.48 -0.98 -12.30
C SER A 10 16.05 -1.95 -11.18
N GLY A 11 16.47 -3.20 -11.29
CA GLY A 11 16.16 -4.26 -10.33
C GLY A 11 16.55 -3.98 -8.87
N TRP A 12 17.55 -3.12 -8.64
CA TRP A 12 18.00 -2.74 -7.28
C TRP A 12 16.97 -1.87 -6.55
N ARG A 13 16.30 -0.95 -7.26
CA ARG A 13 15.23 -0.11 -6.69
C ARG A 13 13.99 -0.94 -6.35
N THR A 14 13.66 -1.93 -7.19
CA THR A 14 12.60 -2.91 -6.90
C THR A 14 12.91 -3.73 -5.65
N ASN A 15 14.16 -4.14 -5.46
CA ASN A 15 14.58 -4.89 -4.27
C ASN A 15 14.50 -4.03 -3.00
N LEU A 16 14.99 -2.78 -3.05
CA LEU A 16 14.85 -1.81 -1.97
C LEU A 16 13.39 -1.59 -1.57
N TYR A 17 12.49 -1.46 -2.55
CA TYR A 17 11.06 -1.33 -2.27
C TYR A 17 10.48 -2.58 -1.59
N ARG A 18 10.92 -3.77 -1.98
CA ARG A 18 10.48 -5.03 -1.37
C ARG A 18 10.94 -5.12 0.09
N ILE A 19 12.19 -4.72 0.36
CA ILE A 19 12.75 -4.64 1.71
C ILE A 19 12.02 -3.59 2.54
N TYR A 20 11.79 -2.39 1.99
CA TYR A 20 11.05 -1.32 2.65
C TYR A 20 9.64 -1.73 3.06
N ASN A 21 8.93 -2.44 2.18
CA ASN A 21 7.60 -2.95 2.50
C ASN A 21 7.64 -4.05 3.57
N GLY A 22 8.65 -4.92 3.53
CA GLY A 22 8.89 -5.91 4.58
C GLY A 22 9.21 -5.26 5.94
N LEU A 23 10.02 -4.22 5.95
CA LEU A 23 10.32 -3.42 7.14
C LEU A 23 9.09 -2.70 7.67
N THR A 24 8.30 -2.09 6.79
CA THR A 24 7.06 -1.40 7.18
C THR A 24 6.09 -2.39 7.82
N LEU A 25 5.94 -3.57 7.23
CA LEU A 25 5.15 -4.65 7.82
C LEU A 25 5.69 -5.07 9.19
N TRP A 26 6.99 -5.30 9.29
CA TRP A 26 7.63 -5.68 10.54
C TRP A 26 7.32 -4.65 11.63
N THR A 27 7.50 -3.35 11.34
CA THR A 27 7.22 -2.28 12.29
C THR A 27 5.76 -2.24 12.74
N LEU A 28 4.82 -2.49 11.82
CA LEU A 28 3.39 -2.57 12.13
C LEU A 28 3.06 -3.77 13.02
N CYS A 29 3.63 -4.94 12.74
CA CYS A 29 3.48 -6.12 13.59
C CYS A 29 4.04 -5.88 15.00
N THR A 30 5.26 -5.33 15.12
CA THR A 30 5.84 -5.03 16.44
C THR A 30 5.02 -4.01 17.20
N PHE A 31 4.47 -3.00 16.52
CA PHE A 31 3.63 -1.99 17.15
C PHE A 31 2.30 -2.57 17.65
N ALA A 32 1.64 -3.39 16.84
CA ALA A 32 0.42 -4.10 17.24
C ALA A 32 0.66 -5.02 18.44
N LEU A 33 1.80 -5.73 18.47
CA LEU A 33 2.19 -6.55 19.61
C LEU A 33 2.43 -5.72 20.87
N THR A 34 3.09 -4.57 20.77
CA THR A 34 3.29 -3.66 21.91
C THR A 34 1.96 -3.20 22.51
N GLN A 35 1.02 -2.77 21.67
CA GLN A 35 -0.28 -2.37 22.18
C GLN A 35 -1.10 -3.54 22.73
N PHE A 36 -0.95 -4.75 22.18
CA PHE A 36 -1.58 -5.96 22.71
C PHE A 36 -1.05 -6.32 24.11
N LEU A 37 0.26 -6.16 24.34
CA LEU A 37 0.89 -6.33 25.66
C LEU A 37 0.52 -5.21 26.63
N PHE A 38 0.11 -4.04 26.14
CA PHE A 38 -0.32 -2.91 26.94
C PHE A 38 -1.77 -3.05 27.44
N LEU A 39 -2.64 -3.71 26.67
CA LEU A 39 -4.05 -3.99 27.05
C LEU A 39 -4.24 -4.59 28.46
N PRO A 40 -3.51 -5.66 28.88
CA PRO A 40 -3.69 -6.23 30.20
C PRO A 40 -3.30 -5.28 31.34
N THR A 41 -2.41 -4.32 31.09
CA THR A 41 -2.01 -3.30 32.08
C THR A 41 -3.13 -2.29 32.34
N CYS A 42 -3.96 -2.01 31.34
CA CYS A 42 -5.11 -1.10 31.43
C CYS A 42 -6.42 -1.81 31.82
N ILE A 43 -6.40 -3.10 32.18
CA ILE A 43 -7.63 -3.85 32.48
C ILE A 43 -8.41 -3.30 33.69
N ASN A 44 -7.72 -2.55 34.55
CA ASN A 44 -8.29 -1.93 35.73
C ASN A 44 -9.03 -0.61 35.43
N ASP A 45 -8.84 -0.05 34.23
CA ASP A 45 -9.44 1.21 33.80
C ASP A 45 -10.12 1.04 32.43
N THR A 46 -11.44 0.92 32.46
CA THR A 46 -12.27 0.58 31.29
C THR A 46 -12.17 1.62 30.16
N GLU A 47 -11.93 2.89 30.49
CA GLU A 47 -11.76 3.96 29.49
C GLU A 47 -10.41 3.83 28.78
N GLU A 48 -9.33 3.59 29.52
CA GLU A 48 -8.00 3.38 28.94
C GLU A 48 -7.94 2.12 28.07
N LEU A 49 -8.58 1.03 28.51
CA LEU A 49 -8.69 -0.21 27.76
C LEU A 49 -9.41 0.01 26.41
N THR A 50 -10.52 0.75 26.45
CA THR A 50 -11.31 1.05 25.24
C THR A 50 -10.52 1.93 24.27
N ASN A 51 -9.81 2.94 24.77
CA ASN A 51 -8.96 3.78 23.92
C ASN A 51 -7.78 3.00 23.31
N ALA A 52 -7.09 2.18 24.11
CA ALA A 52 -5.98 1.37 23.64
C ALA A 52 -6.43 0.35 22.58
N SER A 53 -7.59 -0.30 22.78
CA SER A 53 -8.16 -1.25 21.82
C SER A 53 -8.63 -0.57 20.52
N PHE A 54 -9.21 0.63 20.60
CA PHE A 54 -9.62 1.38 19.42
C PHE A 54 -8.42 1.84 18.58
N MET A 55 -7.35 2.27 19.26
CA MET A 55 -6.09 2.65 18.61
C MET A 55 -5.45 1.44 17.92
N LEU A 56 -5.45 0.27 18.58
CA LEU A 56 -5.03 -1.00 18.00
C LEU A 56 -5.79 -1.35 16.72
N LEU A 57 -7.12 -1.31 16.79
CA LEU A 57 -7.99 -1.64 15.67
C LEU A 57 -7.77 -0.69 14.50
N THR A 58 -7.64 0.61 14.78
CA THR A 58 -7.38 1.63 13.76
C THR A 58 -6.03 1.42 13.09
N MET A 59 -4.99 1.13 13.88
CA MET A 59 -3.66 0.85 13.34
C MET A 59 -3.64 -0.45 12.51
N ALA A 60 -4.34 -1.48 12.98
CA ALA A 60 -4.52 -2.74 12.25
C ALA A 60 -5.27 -2.54 10.93
N ALA A 61 -6.30 -1.68 10.90
CA ALA A 61 -7.03 -1.35 9.68
C ALA A 61 -6.15 -0.61 8.67
N VAL A 62 -5.32 0.34 9.12
CA VAL A 62 -4.35 1.05 8.26
C VAL A 62 -3.29 0.07 7.74
N ALA A 63 -2.76 -0.80 8.59
CA ALA A 63 -1.83 -1.86 8.21
C ALA A 63 -2.46 -2.81 7.17
N GLY A 64 -3.71 -3.20 7.38
CA GLY A 64 -4.48 -4.04 6.45
C GLY A 64 -4.69 -3.37 5.09
N LYS A 65 -4.98 -2.06 5.05
CA LYS A 65 -5.04 -1.29 3.80
C LYS A 65 -3.69 -1.28 3.08
N MET A 66 -2.59 -1.04 3.81
CA MET A 66 -1.24 -1.07 3.23
C MET A 66 -0.86 -2.46 2.72
N TRP A 67 -1.24 -3.51 3.45
CA TRP A 67 -1.00 -4.90 3.07
C TRP A 67 -1.78 -5.27 1.81
N ASN A 68 -3.08 -4.97 1.78
CA ASN A 68 -3.93 -5.19 0.62
C ASN A 68 -3.36 -4.45 -0.59
N MET A 69 -3.03 -3.17 -0.43
CA MET A 69 -2.39 -2.40 -1.50
C MET A 69 -1.10 -3.07 -2.01
N THR A 70 -0.32 -3.63 -1.09
CA THR A 70 0.90 -4.37 -1.38
C THR A 70 0.63 -5.68 -2.13
N ILE A 71 -0.41 -6.45 -1.80
CA ILE A 71 -0.76 -7.68 -2.54
C ILE A 71 -1.36 -7.33 -3.91
N TYR A 72 -2.38 -6.47 -3.91
CA TYR A 72 -3.13 -6.10 -5.10
C TYR A 72 -2.29 -5.25 -6.06
N ARG A 73 -1.11 -4.73 -5.69
CA ARG A 73 -0.21 -4.03 -6.63
C ARG A 73 0.12 -4.86 -7.87
N LYS A 74 0.25 -6.18 -7.74
CA LYS A 74 0.52 -7.08 -8.88
C LYS A 74 -0.69 -7.19 -9.79
N GLU A 75 -1.88 -7.26 -9.22
CA GLU A 75 -3.14 -7.29 -9.97
C GLU A 75 -3.44 -5.93 -10.61
N ILE A 76 -3.18 -4.81 -9.92
CA ILE A 76 -3.28 -3.46 -10.48
C ILE A 76 -2.30 -3.32 -11.65
N ARG A 77 -1.06 -3.78 -11.51
CA ARG A 77 -0.09 -3.78 -12.63
C ARG A 77 -0.58 -4.64 -13.79
N ARG A 78 -1.18 -5.81 -13.52
CA ARG A 78 -1.77 -6.67 -14.55
C ARG A 78 -2.94 -5.98 -15.24
N MET A 79 -3.84 -5.33 -14.48
CA MET A 79 -4.95 -4.54 -15.03
C MET A 79 -4.43 -3.37 -15.88
N VAL A 80 -3.48 -2.59 -15.39
CA VAL A 80 -2.85 -1.51 -16.16
C VAL A 80 -2.20 -2.03 -17.44
N LYS A 81 -1.54 -3.20 -17.40
CA LYS A 81 -1.00 -3.85 -18.60
C LYS A 81 -2.11 -4.33 -19.55
N LEU A 82 -3.23 -4.82 -19.04
CA LEU A 82 -4.39 -5.21 -19.85
C LEU A 82 -5.03 -4.00 -20.55
N LEU A 83 -4.97 -2.80 -19.96
CA LEU A 83 -5.39 -1.56 -20.63
C LEU A 83 -4.43 -1.14 -21.77
N ASP A 84 -3.23 -1.69 -21.83
CA ASP A 84 -2.26 -1.42 -22.91
C ASP A 84 -2.35 -2.43 -24.07
N VAL A 85 -3.23 -3.44 -23.95
CA VAL A 85 -3.43 -4.53 -24.91
C VAL A 85 -4.86 -4.46 -25.49
N GLU A 86 -5.09 -4.99 -26.70
CA GLU A 86 -6.42 -5.00 -27.33
C GLU A 86 -7.52 -5.53 -26.37
N PRO A 87 -8.70 -4.90 -26.33
CA PRO A 87 -9.25 -3.90 -27.26
C PRO A 87 -8.95 -2.43 -26.89
N PHE A 88 -8.20 -2.17 -25.81
CA PHE A 88 -7.98 -0.81 -25.27
C PHE A 88 -6.70 -0.14 -25.81
N GLN A 89 -6.09 -0.71 -26.84
CA GLN A 89 -4.93 -0.12 -27.48
C GLN A 89 -5.27 1.24 -28.06
N VAL A 90 -4.33 2.18 -27.98
CA VAL A 90 -4.48 3.54 -28.46
C VAL A 90 -4.62 3.50 -29.99
N LEU A 91 -5.86 3.57 -30.49
CA LEU A 91 -6.16 3.53 -31.93
C LEU A 91 -6.15 4.92 -32.56
N ASP A 92 -6.36 5.98 -31.75
CA ASP A 92 -6.51 7.34 -32.23
C ASP A 92 -5.33 8.26 -31.83
N VAL A 93 -4.95 9.14 -32.75
CA VAL A 93 -3.82 10.09 -32.58
C VAL A 93 -4.11 11.09 -31.46
N ASN A 94 -5.39 11.38 -31.20
CA ASN A 94 -5.81 12.28 -30.13
C ASN A 94 -5.71 11.59 -28.75
N GLU A 95 -6.04 10.30 -28.65
CA GLU A 95 -5.81 9.51 -27.43
C GLU A 95 -4.30 9.39 -27.11
N SER A 96 -3.45 9.21 -28.12
CA SER A 96 -1.99 9.20 -27.94
C SER A 96 -1.46 10.50 -27.34
N ARG A 97 -2.00 11.65 -27.77
CA ARG A 97 -1.68 12.97 -27.21
C ARG A 97 -2.11 13.10 -25.76
N ILE A 98 -3.28 12.58 -25.39
CA ILE A 98 -3.79 12.62 -24.01
C ILE A 98 -2.93 11.71 -23.12
N LYS A 99 -2.63 10.49 -23.56
CA LYS A 99 -1.75 9.56 -22.85
C LYS A 99 -0.38 10.19 -22.61
N MET A 100 0.24 10.78 -23.63
CA MET A 100 1.56 11.42 -23.50
C MET A 100 1.54 12.63 -22.55
N LYS A 101 0.46 13.43 -22.54
CA LYS A 101 0.32 14.59 -21.66
C LYS A 101 0.22 14.19 -20.19
N PHE A 102 -0.49 13.11 -19.87
CA PHE A 102 -0.71 12.66 -18.49
C PHE A 102 0.34 11.65 -18.01
N HIS A 103 0.90 10.83 -18.89
CA HIS A 103 1.97 9.88 -18.53
C HIS A 103 3.28 10.59 -18.18
N ARG A 104 3.52 11.79 -18.73
CA ARG A 104 4.69 12.63 -18.39
C ARG A 104 4.54 13.39 -17.06
N SER A 105 3.35 13.40 -16.49
CA SER A 105 3.01 14.12 -15.25
C SER A 105 3.10 13.24 -13.99
N ILE A 106 3.54 11.99 -14.14
CA ILE A 106 3.61 10.99 -13.05
C ILE A 106 5.07 10.64 -12.80
#